data_AF-A0A2R5FAF9-F1
#
_entry.id   AF-A0A2R5FAF9-F1
#
_cell.length_a   1.000
_cell.length_b   1.000
_cell.length_c   1.000
_cell.angle_alpha   90.00
_cell.angle_beta   90.00
_cell.angle_gamma   90.00
#
_symmetry.space_group_name_H-M   'P 1'
#
loop_
_entity.id
_entity.type
_entity.pdbx_description
1 polymer ?
#
loop_
_entity_poly.entity_id
_entity_poly.type
_entity_poly.pdbx_seq_one_letter_code
_entity_poly.pdbx_strand_id
1 'polypeptide(L)'
;MKFNLKHAVAVAALAGAFGSAQAATVSLSGGDQTVNLGSDPTAANAYSVSHASGSFSDVFNFSLSQMSNSIASAVSLYLPGINGAASTYSITGATLSLFSDPGGDGTAGSNSKVASVVFGSSNGTLAVNNLAAGNYYWQLTGTADGLNGGAYLYAADTAPVPEPGTYAMMLAGLGLLGFVAKRRLDQTPSNGASFGMGMA
;
A
#
# COMPACT_ATOMS: atom_id res chain seq x y z
N MET A 1 26.10 -5.36 38.46
CA MET A 1 25.80 -5.89 37.10
C MET A 1 26.58 -5.05 36.09
N LYS A 2 27.69 -5.57 35.55
CA LYS A 2 28.57 -4.79 34.65
C LYS A 2 28.06 -4.94 33.21
N PHE A 3 27.36 -3.94 32.69
CA PHE A 3 26.97 -3.91 31.28
C PHE A 3 28.24 -3.72 30.43
N ASN A 4 28.62 -4.74 29.66
CA ASN A 4 29.76 -4.70 28.77
C ASN A 4 29.44 -3.81 27.56
N LEU A 5 30.20 -2.72 27.39
CA LEU A 5 30.06 -1.67 26.36
C LEU A 5 29.84 -2.22 24.93
N LYS A 6 30.39 -3.40 24.64
CA LYS A 6 30.24 -4.10 23.34
C LYS A 6 28.79 -4.49 23.00
N HIS A 7 27.97 -4.82 24.01
CA HIS A 7 26.56 -5.15 23.80
C HIS A 7 25.71 -3.88 23.64
N ALA A 8 26.10 -2.77 24.27
CA ALA A 8 25.40 -1.49 24.14
C ALA A 8 25.55 -0.90 22.72
N VAL A 9 26.72 -1.08 22.09
CA VAL A 9 26.96 -0.63 20.71
C VAL A 9 26.17 -1.47 19.69
N ALA A 10 26.02 -2.78 19.91
CA ALA A 10 25.24 -3.65 19.03
C ALA A 10 23.73 -3.34 19.05
N VAL A 11 23.18 -2.97 20.21
CA VAL A 11 21.77 -2.56 20.35
C VAL A 11 21.51 -1.18 19.72
N ALA A 12 22.45 -0.24 19.85
CA ALA A 12 22.34 1.07 19.20
C ALA A 12 22.43 0.98 17.67
N ALA A 13 23.25 0.07 17.12
CA ALA A 13 23.34 -0.17 15.68
C ALA A 13 22.08 -0.80 15.09
N LEU A 14 21.38 -1.66 15.85
CA LEU A 14 20.10 -2.25 15.41
C LEU A 14 18.94 -1.25 15.52
N ALA A 15 18.99 -0.30 16.47
CA ALA A 15 18.00 0.76 16.62
C ALA A 15 18.11 1.88 15.57
N GLY A 16 19.27 2.03 14.92
CA GLY A 16 19.50 3.04 13.87
C GLY A 16 19.05 2.63 12.46
N ALA A 17 18.60 1.38 12.26
CA ALA A 17 18.24 0.85 10.95
C ALA A 17 16.78 1.15 10.52
N PHE A 18 15.98 1.81 11.37
CA PHE A 18 14.66 2.29 10.98
C PHE A 18 14.79 3.61 10.23
N GLY A 19 15.33 3.55 9.00
CA GLY A 19 15.17 4.63 8.05
C GLY A 19 13.67 4.78 7.75
N SER A 20 13.05 5.84 8.24
CA SER A 20 11.68 6.19 7.84
C SER A 20 11.70 6.41 6.32
N ALA A 21 11.02 5.56 5.55
CA ALA A 21 10.79 5.82 4.14
C ALA A 21 9.98 7.12 4.03
N GLN A 22 10.62 8.19 3.57
CA GLN A 22 9.95 9.46 3.30
C GLN A 22 9.25 9.31 1.95
N ALA A 23 7.95 9.60 1.89
CA ALA A 23 7.23 9.63 0.61
C ALA A 23 7.79 10.75 -0.27
N ALA A 24 8.25 10.42 -1.48
CA ALA A 24 8.72 11.41 -2.45
C ALA A 24 7.56 11.89 -3.32
N THR A 25 7.49 13.20 -3.60
CA THR A 25 6.52 13.75 -4.56
C THR A 25 7.16 13.87 -5.93
N VAL A 26 6.54 13.28 -6.94
CA VAL A 26 6.92 13.37 -8.35
C VAL A 26 5.97 14.34 -9.04
N SER A 27 6.50 15.38 -9.68
CA SER A 27 5.70 16.37 -10.42
C SER A 27 5.65 16.05 -11.90
N LEU A 28 4.45 16.00 -12.45
CA LEU A 28 4.15 15.76 -13.87
C LEU A 28 3.31 16.93 -14.42
N SER A 29 3.57 17.31 -15.66
CA SER A 29 2.81 18.37 -16.34
C SER A 29 2.74 18.13 -17.84
N GLY A 30 1.70 18.67 -18.48
CA GLY A 30 1.54 18.62 -19.93
C GLY A 30 0.22 17.97 -20.34
N GLY A 31 0.23 17.22 -21.45
CA GLY A 31 -0.92 16.44 -21.89
C GLY A 31 -1.08 15.15 -21.09
N ASP A 32 -1.78 14.17 -21.67
CA ASP A 32 -2.03 12.85 -21.08
C ASP A 32 -0.74 12.17 -20.60
N GLN A 33 -0.73 11.73 -19.34
CA GLN A 33 0.40 11.08 -18.71
C GLN A 33 0.31 9.56 -18.83
N THR A 34 1.44 8.91 -19.03
CA THR A 34 1.57 7.45 -18.90
C THR A 34 2.77 7.15 -18.03
N VAL A 35 2.52 6.64 -16.83
CA VAL A 35 3.52 6.40 -15.80
C VAL A 35 3.56 4.91 -15.48
N ASN A 36 4.78 4.34 -15.46
CA ASN A 36 4.99 2.97 -15.02
C ASN A 36 5.41 2.95 -13.55
N LEU A 37 4.59 2.33 -12.70
CA LEU A 37 4.83 2.19 -11.26
C LEU A 37 5.63 0.92 -10.91
N GLY A 38 5.86 0.03 -11.89
CA GLY A 38 6.58 -1.22 -11.73
C GLY A 38 5.73 -2.35 -11.16
N SER A 39 6.42 -3.35 -10.61
CA SER A 39 5.80 -4.50 -9.94
C SER A 39 5.49 -4.15 -8.49
N ASP A 40 4.31 -4.55 -8.04
CA ASP A 40 3.81 -4.42 -6.67
C ASP A 40 4.07 -3.02 -6.10
N PRO A 41 3.51 -1.97 -6.72
CA PRO A 41 3.80 -0.60 -6.36
C PRO A 41 3.40 -0.32 -4.92
N THR A 42 4.21 0.50 -4.25
CA THR A 42 3.97 0.93 -2.87
C THR A 42 3.71 2.43 -2.82
N ALA A 43 3.17 2.92 -1.70
CA ALA A 43 2.98 4.36 -1.44
C ALA A 43 4.30 5.16 -1.27
N ALA A 44 5.43 4.67 -1.78
CA ALA A 44 6.72 5.35 -1.73
C ALA A 44 6.72 6.69 -2.48
N ASN A 45 5.89 6.82 -3.52
CA ASN A 45 5.75 8.05 -4.30
C ASN A 45 4.30 8.55 -4.31
N ALA A 46 4.14 9.87 -4.19
CA ALA A 46 2.93 10.58 -4.57
C ALA A 46 3.19 11.36 -5.87
N TYR A 47 2.18 11.50 -6.71
CA TYR A 47 2.27 12.17 -8.00
C TYR A 47 1.44 13.45 -7.96
N SER A 48 2.07 14.60 -8.20
CA SER A 48 1.37 15.87 -8.42
C SER A 48 1.30 16.12 -9.93
N VAL A 49 0.12 16.05 -10.51
CA VAL A 49 -0.08 16.15 -11.96
C VAL A 49 -0.85 17.43 -12.27
N SER A 50 -0.43 18.12 -13.34
CA SER A 50 -1.09 19.33 -13.83
C SER A 50 -1.36 19.23 -15.33
N HIS A 51 -2.54 19.72 -15.72
CA HIS A 51 -3.03 19.74 -17.09
C HIS A 51 -3.42 21.16 -17.50
N ALA A 52 -3.19 21.48 -18.77
CA ALA A 52 -3.82 22.65 -19.38
C ALA A 52 -5.35 22.49 -19.44
N SER A 53 -6.07 23.56 -19.77
CA SER A 53 -7.52 23.48 -19.92
C SER A 53 -7.89 22.51 -21.05
N GLY A 54 -8.88 21.65 -20.78
CA GLY A 54 -9.28 20.58 -21.68
C GLY A 54 -9.55 19.26 -20.95
N SER A 55 -9.92 18.24 -21.72
CA SER A 55 -10.04 16.89 -21.19
C SER A 55 -8.67 16.22 -21.13
N PHE A 56 -8.46 15.39 -20.11
CA PHE A 56 -7.24 14.60 -19.94
C PHE A 56 -7.57 13.14 -19.60
N SER A 57 -6.62 12.26 -19.89
CA SER A 57 -6.62 10.84 -19.52
C SER A 57 -5.23 10.37 -19.14
N ASP A 58 -4.97 10.25 -17.84
CA ASP A 58 -3.70 9.77 -17.31
C ASP A 58 -3.77 8.29 -16.95
N VAL A 59 -2.68 7.57 -17.18
CA VAL A 59 -2.55 6.13 -16.94
C VAL A 59 -1.35 5.86 -16.05
N PHE A 60 -1.59 5.12 -14.97
CA PHE A 60 -0.56 4.60 -14.06
C PHE A 60 -0.57 3.07 -14.15
N ASN A 61 0.33 2.52 -14.97
CA ASN A 61 0.44 1.08 -15.18
C ASN A 61 1.32 0.41 -14.12
N PHE A 62 0.97 -0.83 -13.78
CA PHE A 62 1.67 -1.64 -12.80
C PHE A 62 1.41 -3.13 -13.03
N SER A 63 2.19 -3.97 -12.38
CA SER A 63 1.95 -5.40 -12.30
C SER A 63 1.86 -5.88 -10.86
N LEU A 64 1.15 -6.99 -10.65
CA LEU A 64 1.09 -7.71 -9.39
C LEU A 64 1.77 -9.06 -9.58
N SER A 65 2.77 -9.36 -8.74
CA SER A 65 3.51 -10.63 -8.82
C SER A 65 2.74 -11.81 -8.22
N GLN A 66 1.77 -11.54 -7.35
CA GLN A 66 0.93 -12.52 -6.69
C GLN A 66 -0.46 -11.93 -6.40
N MET A 67 -1.33 -12.70 -5.72
CA MET A 67 -2.62 -12.17 -5.30
C MET A 67 -2.43 -11.06 -4.26
N SER A 68 -2.98 -9.88 -4.54
CA SER A 68 -2.76 -8.66 -3.74
C SER A 68 -4.04 -7.86 -3.54
N ASN A 69 -4.10 -7.11 -2.45
CA ASN A 69 -5.02 -6.00 -2.31
C ASN A 69 -4.39 -4.75 -2.91
N SER A 70 -5.22 -3.86 -3.45
CA SER A 70 -4.80 -2.66 -4.15
C SER A 70 -5.63 -1.49 -3.63
N ILE A 71 -4.98 -0.36 -3.36
CA ILE A 71 -5.65 0.90 -3.03
C ILE A 71 -5.00 2.05 -3.79
N ALA A 72 -5.82 2.92 -4.34
CA ALA A 72 -5.37 4.19 -4.91
C ALA A 72 -6.23 5.33 -4.39
N SER A 73 -5.64 6.53 -4.32
CA SER A 73 -6.31 7.74 -3.89
C SER A 73 -5.95 8.89 -4.82
N ALA A 74 -6.94 9.67 -5.20
CA ALA A 74 -6.76 10.89 -5.96
C ALA A 74 -7.56 12.05 -5.35
N VAL A 75 -7.03 13.27 -5.44
CA VAL A 75 -7.73 14.49 -5.04
C VAL A 75 -7.39 15.63 -5.98
N SER A 76 -8.39 16.37 -6.44
CA SER A 76 -8.19 17.54 -7.30
C SER A 76 -7.97 18.81 -6.47
N LEU A 77 -7.10 19.69 -6.96
CA LEU A 77 -6.97 21.05 -6.45
C LEU A 77 -8.12 21.90 -6.98
N TYR A 78 -8.89 22.49 -6.06
CA TYR A 78 -9.90 23.48 -6.39
C TYR A 78 -9.49 24.83 -5.80
N LEU A 79 -9.25 25.82 -6.68
CA LEU A 79 -8.95 27.19 -6.29
C LEU A 79 -9.99 28.13 -6.91
N PRO A 80 -11.00 28.59 -6.13
CA PRO A 80 -12.01 29.49 -6.64
C PRO A 80 -11.42 30.86 -7.00
N GLY A 81 -12.06 31.55 -7.93
CA GLY A 81 -11.71 32.93 -8.25
C GLY A 81 -12.14 33.91 -7.16
N ILE A 82 -11.41 35.02 -7.04
CA ILE A 82 -11.74 36.11 -6.12
C ILE A 82 -12.87 36.95 -6.73
N ASN A 83 -13.81 37.43 -5.90
CA ASN A 83 -14.90 38.33 -6.31
C ASN A 83 -15.78 37.77 -7.44
N GLY A 84 -15.98 36.46 -7.50
CA GLY A 84 -16.82 35.81 -8.52
C GLY A 84 -16.13 35.61 -9.87
N ALA A 85 -14.82 35.83 -9.95
CA ALA A 85 -14.02 35.41 -11.11
C ALA A 85 -14.06 33.88 -11.30
N ALA A 86 -13.74 33.43 -12.51
CA ALA A 86 -13.59 32.00 -12.81
C ALA A 86 -12.51 31.37 -11.91
N SER A 87 -12.68 30.08 -11.61
CA SER A 87 -11.71 29.31 -10.82
C SER A 87 -10.35 29.29 -11.51
N THR A 88 -9.28 29.48 -10.72
CA THR A 88 -7.90 29.42 -11.24
C THR A 88 -7.50 27.99 -11.55
N TYR A 89 -7.82 27.06 -10.65
CA TYR A 89 -7.67 25.62 -10.83
C TYR A 89 -8.98 24.92 -10.56
N SER A 90 -9.41 24.06 -11.47
CA SER A 90 -10.60 23.24 -11.30
C SER A 90 -10.50 22.02 -12.21
N ILE A 91 -11.01 20.89 -11.72
CA ILE A 91 -11.24 19.69 -12.49
C ILE A 91 -12.68 19.25 -12.24
N THR A 92 -13.43 19.06 -13.32
CA THR A 92 -14.79 18.51 -13.29
C THR A 92 -14.82 17.12 -13.92
N GLY A 93 -15.82 16.31 -13.54
CA GLY A 93 -15.97 14.95 -14.05
C GLY A 93 -14.83 13.99 -13.69
N ALA A 94 -14.05 14.30 -12.64
CA ALA A 94 -12.85 13.54 -12.32
C ALA A 94 -13.21 12.11 -11.91
N THR A 95 -12.59 11.12 -12.56
CA THR A 95 -12.87 9.70 -12.33
C THR A 95 -11.58 8.92 -12.23
N LEU A 96 -11.42 8.15 -11.15
CA LEU A 96 -10.34 7.18 -10.95
C LEU A 96 -10.91 5.79 -11.19
N SER A 97 -10.36 5.08 -12.18
CA SER A 97 -10.80 3.73 -12.55
C SER A 97 -9.62 2.76 -12.51
N LEU A 98 -9.87 1.51 -12.13
CA LEU A 98 -8.92 0.42 -12.21
C LEU A 98 -9.34 -0.52 -13.34
N PHE A 99 -8.38 -0.88 -14.19
CA PHE A 99 -8.57 -1.83 -15.27
C PHE A 99 -7.58 -2.99 -15.15
N SER A 100 -8.02 -4.20 -15.50
CA SER A 100 -7.12 -5.31 -15.80
C SER A 100 -6.57 -5.15 -17.22
N ASP A 101 -5.28 -5.41 -17.40
CA ASP A 101 -4.60 -5.38 -18.68
C ASP A 101 -3.83 -6.70 -18.91
N PRO A 102 -4.50 -7.80 -19.27
CA PRO A 102 -3.84 -9.08 -19.49
C PRO A 102 -2.79 -9.05 -20.60
N GLY A 103 -2.93 -8.13 -21.57
CA GLY A 103 -1.99 -7.96 -22.68
C GLY A 103 -0.74 -7.16 -22.31
N GLY A 104 -0.82 -6.34 -21.26
CA GLY A 104 0.22 -5.39 -20.87
C GLY A 104 0.46 -4.30 -21.92
N ASP A 105 -0.48 -4.10 -22.84
CA ASP A 105 -0.35 -3.23 -24.00
C ASP A 105 -1.07 -1.88 -23.82
N GLY A 106 -1.73 -1.67 -22.67
CA GLY A 106 -2.50 -0.47 -22.39
C GLY A 106 -3.67 -0.24 -23.36
N THR A 107 -4.04 -1.23 -24.16
CA THR A 107 -5.00 -1.08 -25.27
C THR A 107 -6.33 -1.72 -24.93
N ALA A 108 -7.42 -0.98 -25.14
CA ALA A 108 -8.78 -1.34 -24.69
C ALA A 108 -9.32 -2.70 -25.19
N GLY A 109 -8.71 -3.35 -26.17
CA GLY A 109 -9.20 -4.58 -26.79
C GLY A 109 -9.23 -5.80 -25.87
N SER A 110 -8.34 -5.87 -24.87
CA SER A 110 -8.29 -6.95 -23.87
C SER A 110 -8.56 -6.46 -22.44
N ASN A 111 -8.78 -5.14 -22.27
CA ASN A 111 -8.83 -4.52 -20.95
C ASN A 111 -10.26 -4.54 -20.40
N SER A 112 -10.40 -4.82 -19.11
CA SER A 112 -11.69 -4.85 -18.43
C SER A 112 -11.68 -3.92 -17.23
N LYS A 113 -12.73 -3.11 -17.07
CA LYS A 113 -12.87 -2.22 -15.92
C LYS A 113 -13.21 -3.04 -14.69
N VAL A 114 -12.33 -3.00 -13.70
CA VAL A 114 -12.49 -3.70 -12.42
C VAL A 114 -13.35 -2.88 -11.46
N ALA A 115 -13.00 -1.60 -11.28
CA ALA A 115 -13.70 -0.71 -10.35
C ALA A 115 -13.51 0.76 -10.75
N SER A 116 -14.33 1.65 -10.20
CA SER A 116 -14.25 3.08 -10.49
C SER A 116 -14.85 3.92 -9.36
N VAL A 117 -14.31 5.11 -9.16
CA VAL A 117 -14.81 6.12 -8.22
C VAL A 117 -14.73 7.50 -8.86
N VAL A 118 -15.78 8.29 -8.71
CA VAL A 118 -15.79 9.71 -9.10
C VAL A 118 -15.25 10.53 -7.94
N PHE A 119 -14.44 11.54 -8.24
CA PHE A 119 -13.91 12.46 -7.26
C PHE A 119 -13.98 13.91 -7.76
N GLY A 120 -13.66 14.85 -6.89
CA GLY A 120 -13.77 16.28 -7.16
C GLY A 120 -13.05 17.05 -6.07
N SER A 121 -13.76 17.94 -5.37
CA SER A 121 -13.22 18.71 -4.24
C SER A 121 -12.90 17.85 -3.00
N SER A 122 -13.22 16.57 -3.00
CA SER A 122 -12.85 15.58 -1.97
C SER A 122 -12.04 14.45 -2.60
N ASN A 123 -11.34 13.69 -1.75
CA ASN A 123 -10.55 12.54 -2.21
C ASN A 123 -11.45 11.41 -2.73
N GLY A 124 -11.08 10.86 -3.89
CA GLY A 124 -11.59 9.59 -4.39
C GLY A 124 -10.62 8.49 -4.01
N THR A 125 -11.07 7.57 -3.16
CA THR A 125 -10.30 6.37 -2.79
C THR A 125 -10.92 5.15 -3.46
N LEU A 126 -10.11 4.36 -4.16
CA LEU A 126 -10.50 3.13 -4.82
C LEU A 126 -9.70 1.96 -4.24
N ALA A 127 -10.37 1.12 -3.44
CA ALA A 127 -9.79 -0.08 -2.87
C ALA A 127 -10.42 -1.33 -3.51
N VAL A 128 -9.59 -2.28 -3.91
CA VAL A 128 -10.03 -3.57 -4.45
C VAL A 128 -9.17 -4.67 -3.84
N ASN A 129 -9.84 -5.69 -3.29
CA ASN A 129 -9.18 -6.79 -2.61
C ASN A 129 -9.05 -8.02 -3.53
N ASN A 130 -8.08 -8.87 -3.23
CA ASN A 130 -7.88 -10.16 -3.88
C ASN A 130 -7.75 -10.08 -5.42
N LEU A 131 -7.06 -9.05 -5.93
CA LEU A 131 -6.66 -9.02 -7.33
C LEU A 131 -5.70 -10.16 -7.60
N ALA A 132 -5.92 -10.90 -8.69
CA ALA A 132 -4.98 -11.92 -9.15
C ALA A 132 -3.68 -11.29 -9.66
N ALA A 133 -2.61 -12.08 -9.70
CA ALA A 133 -1.37 -11.69 -10.36
C ALA A 133 -1.61 -11.33 -11.84
N GLY A 134 -0.91 -10.32 -12.35
CA GLY A 134 -1.07 -9.83 -13.72
C GLY A 134 -0.82 -8.33 -13.84
N ASN A 135 -1.04 -7.77 -15.04
CA ASN A 135 -0.88 -6.33 -15.26
C ASN A 135 -2.22 -5.60 -15.14
N TYR A 136 -2.13 -4.38 -14.64
CA TYR A 136 -3.25 -3.51 -14.37
C TYR A 136 -2.83 -2.06 -14.63
N TYR A 137 -3.82 -1.18 -14.73
CA TYR A 137 -3.56 0.24 -14.66
C TYR A 137 -4.69 0.98 -13.96
N TRP A 138 -4.31 2.01 -13.21
CA TRP A 138 -5.24 3.04 -12.81
C TRP A 138 -5.32 4.10 -13.89
N GLN A 139 -6.53 4.46 -14.26
CA GLN A 139 -6.81 5.55 -15.18
C GLN A 139 -7.48 6.69 -14.43
N LEU A 140 -6.90 7.89 -14.56
CA LEU A 140 -7.52 9.13 -14.14
C LEU A 140 -8.02 9.89 -15.35
N THR A 141 -9.28 10.29 -15.34
CA THR A 141 -9.86 11.11 -16.40
C THR A 141 -10.58 12.30 -15.79
N GLY A 142 -10.72 13.37 -16.54
CA GLY A 142 -11.49 14.54 -16.13
C GLY A 142 -11.38 15.67 -17.15
N THR A 143 -12.01 16.80 -16.82
CA THR A 143 -11.92 18.03 -17.59
C THR A 143 -11.34 19.12 -16.71
N ALA A 144 -10.15 19.60 -17.07
CA ALA A 144 -9.53 20.77 -16.48
C ALA A 144 -10.22 22.03 -17.04
N ASP A 145 -10.99 22.73 -16.21
CA ASP A 145 -11.80 23.89 -16.60
C ASP A 145 -11.42 25.19 -15.85
N GLY A 146 -10.35 25.15 -15.04
CA GLY A 146 -9.77 26.35 -14.46
C GLY A 146 -9.03 27.22 -15.48
N LEU A 147 -8.84 28.50 -15.17
CA LEU A 147 -8.12 29.46 -16.01
C LEU A 147 -6.67 29.03 -16.28
N ASN A 148 -6.01 28.41 -15.29
CA ASN A 148 -4.68 27.81 -15.41
C ASN A 148 -4.75 26.30 -15.64
N GLY A 149 -5.93 25.76 -15.98
CA GLY A 149 -6.18 24.34 -16.12
C GLY A 149 -6.54 23.66 -14.79
N GLY A 150 -6.03 22.44 -14.61
CA GLY A 150 -6.38 21.57 -13.50
C GLY A 150 -5.15 20.89 -12.90
N ALA A 151 -5.22 20.57 -11.61
CA ALA A 151 -4.16 19.80 -10.95
C ALA A 151 -4.76 18.79 -9.98
N TYR A 152 -4.10 17.65 -9.80
CA TYR A 152 -4.48 16.64 -8.82
C TYR A 152 -3.25 15.99 -8.17
N LEU A 153 -3.47 15.40 -6.99
CA LEU A 153 -2.54 14.50 -6.34
C LEU A 153 -3.03 13.07 -6.49
N TYR A 154 -2.12 12.15 -6.73
CA TYR A 154 -2.39 10.72 -6.87
C TYR A 154 -1.36 9.89 -6.11
N ALA A 155 -1.81 8.85 -5.42
CA ALA A 155 -0.94 7.85 -4.81
C ALA A 155 -1.61 6.48 -4.86
N ALA A 156 -0.81 5.43 -4.91
CA ALA A 156 -1.30 4.06 -4.90
C ALA A 156 -0.39 3.16 -4.08
N ASP A 157 -0.96 2.07 -3.57
CA ASP A 157 -0.30 1.08 -2.76
C ASP A 157 -0.91 -0.30 -3.05
N THR A 158 -0.05 -1.32 -3.02
CA THR A 158 -0.46 -2.70 -3.18
C THR A 158 0.18 -3.54 -2.09
N ALA A 159 -0.60 -4.48 -1.56
CA ALA A 159 -0.17 -5.34 -0.48
C ALA A 159 -0.53 -6.78 -0.82
N PRO A 160 0.45 -7.68 -0.93
CA PRO A 160 0.18 -9.09 -1.13
C PRO A 160 -0.72 -9.66 -0.03
N VAL A 161 -1.73 -10.46 -0.41
CA VAL A 161 -2.59 -11.15 0.54
C VAL A 161 -1.82 -12.37 1.06
N PRO A 162 -1.53 -12.47 2.38
CA PRO A 162 -0.86 -13.65 2.91
C PRO A 162 -1.71 -14.88 2.63
N GLU A 163 -1.12 -15.88 1.98
CA GLU A 163 -1.84 -17.12 1.69
C GLU A 163 -2.39 -17.74 2.98
N PRO A 164 -3.57 -18.41 2.94
CA PRO A 164 -4.10 -19.16 4.08
C PRO A 164 -3.07 -20.15 4.66
N GLY A 165 -2.16 -20.65 3.79
CA GLY A 165 -1.04 -21.51 4.17
C GLY A 165 -0.07 -20.87 5.16
N THR A 166 0.20 -19.57 5.08
CA THR A 166 1.11 -18.89 6.01
C THR A 166 0.58 -18.92 7.44
N TYR A 167 -0.73 -18.73 7.60
CA TYR A 167 -1.38 -18.86 8.90
C TYR A 167 -1.44 -20.32 9.37
N ALA A 168 -1.67 -21.26 8.46
CA ALA A 168 -1.62 -22.68 8.78
C ALA A 168 -0.21 -23.13 9.22
N MET A 169 0.85 -22.63 8.57
CA MET A 169 2.25 -22.89 8.92
C MET A 169 2.64 -22.23 10.25
N MET A 170 2.15 -21.02 10.52
CA MET A 170 2.32 -20.37 11.82
C MET A 170 1.63 -21.16 12.93
N LEU A 171 0.38 -21.61 12.70
CA LEU A 171 -0.35 -22.47 13.63
C LEU A 171 0.34 -23.83 13.80
N ALA A 172 0.87 -24.43 12.73
CA ALA A 172 1.65 -25.66 12.81
C ALA A 172 2.93 -25.45 13.65
N GLY A 173 3.64 -24.34 13.45
CA GLY A 173 4.81 -23.96 14.25
C GLY A 173 4.48 -23.77 15.73
N LEU A 174 3.37 -23.07 16.03
CA LEU A 174 2.86 -22.90 17.40
C LEU A 174 2.41 -24.24 18.00
N GLY A 175 1.78 -25.10 17.21
CA GLY A 175 1.37 -26.44 17.62
C GLY A 175 2.56 -27.32 18.02
N LEU A 176 3.66 -27.27 17.26
CA LEU A 176 4.90 -27.96 17.59
C LEU A 176 5.55 -27.43 18.87
N LEU A 177 5.60 -26.11 19.06
CA LEU A 177 6.12 -25.51 20.29
C LEU A 177 5.30 -25.88 21.52
N GLY A 178 3.96 -25.85 21.41
CA GLY A 178 3.06 -26.31 22.47
C GLY A 178 3.25 -27.79 22.81
N PHE A 179 3.44 -28.64 21.81
CA PHE A 179 3.71 -30.07 22.00
C PHE A 179 5.04 -30.32 22.74
N VAL A 180 6.10 -29.61 22.37
CA VAL A 180 7.41 -29.72 23.05
C VAL A 180 7.34 -29.21 24.49
N ALA A 181 6.61 -28.11 24.74
CA ALA A 181 6.41 -27.60 26.10
C ALA A 181 5.67 -28.59 27.00
N LYS A 182 4.63 -29.26 26.48
CA LYS A 182 3.92 -30.33 27.20
C LYS A 182 4.86 -31.46 27.64
N ARG A 183 5.74 -31.92 26.74
CA ARG A 183 6.68 -33.01 27.04
C ARG A 183 7.67 -32.68 28.17
N ARG A 184 7.97 -31.39 28.39
CA ARG A 184 8.88 -30.93 29.47
C ARG A 184 8.20 -30.87 30.83
N LEU A 185 6.90 -30.58 30.87
CA LEU A 185 6.11 -30.59 32.11
C LEU A 185 5.97 -32.00 32.68
N ASP A 186 5.83 -33.00 31.80
CA ASP A 186 5.74 -34.42 32.17
C ASP A 186 7.05 -34.99 32.78
N GLN A 187 8.16 -34.24 32.74
CA GLN A 187 9.47 -34.65 33.27
C GLN A 187 9.79 -34.09 34.67
N THR A 188 8.83 -33.47 35.37
CA THR A 188 9.05 -33.04 36.77
C THR A 188 8.99 -34.27 37.69
N PRO A 189 10.10 -34.74 38.29
CA PRO A 189 10.08 -35.94 39.12
C PRO A 189 9.47 -35.60 40.49
N SER A 190 8.45 -36.37 40.89
CA SER A 190 7.99 -36.40 42.27
C SER A 190 9.03 -37.10 43.15
N ASN A 191 10.10 -36.42 43.54
CA ASN A 191 10.92 -36.89 44.65
C ASN A 191 10.16 -36.63 45.95
N GLY A 192 9.53 -37.71 46.40
CA GLY A 192 8.69 -37.77 47.57
C GLY A 192 9.42 -37.41 48.87
N ALA A 193 8.62 -36.86 49.77
CA ALA A 193 8.90 -36.79 51.19
C ALA A 193 9.14 -38.20 51.78
N SER A 194 10.26 -38.36 52.47
CA SER A 194 10.63 -39.49 53.34
C SER A 194 11.93 -39.05 54.01
N PHE A 195 12.12 -38.94 55.32
CA PHE A 195 11.48 -39.57 56.46
C PHE A 195 11.91 -38.72 57.67
N GLY A 196 10.96 -38.15 58.41
CA GLY A 196 11.22 -37.64 59.76
C GLY A 196 10.71 -38.68 60.76
N MET A 197 11.60 -39.31 61.53
CA MET A 197 11.23 -40.08 62.72
C MET A 197 12.42 -40.08 63.67
N GLY A 198 12.16 -39.69 64.92
CA GLY A 198 13.12 -39.20 65.89
C GLY A 198 14.12 -40.21 66.43
N MET A 199 15.21 -39.65 66.93
CA MET A 199 16.10 -40.24 67.91
C MET A 199 15.52 -40.08 69.32
N ALA A 200 15.80 -41.10 70.15
CA ALA A 200 15.60 -41.22 71.60
C ALA A 200 14.19 -41.52 72.10
#